data_AF-A0A525CX76-F1
#
_entry.id   AF-A0A525CX76-F1
#
_cell.length_a   1.000
_cell.length_b   1.000
_cell.length_c   1.000
_cell.angle_alpha   90.00
_cell.angle_beta   90.00
_cell.angle_gamma   90.00
#
_symmetry.space_group_name_H-M   'P 1'
#
loop_
_entity.id
_entity.type
_entity.pdbx_description
1 polymer ?
#
loop_
_entity_poly.entity_id
_entity_poly.type
_entity_poly.pdbx_seq_one_letter_code
_entity_poly.pdbx_strand_id
1 'polypeptide(L)'
;MSDSDTALVSACGLYCGNCHKYRKGSCPGCAENDKASWCQIRGCVAQRGLSTCSGCQDFEDVDECRKFNNFVSRLFSFIFRSDRKASLKMIGEVGLPEYARKMAEEKLVVLKRR
;
A
#
# COMPACT_ATOMS: atom_id res chain seq x y z
N MET A 1 9.41 13.56 -17.42
CA MET A 1 9.34 12.09 -17.46
C MET A 1 8.50 11.69 -16.25
N SER A 2 7.42 10.96 -16.45
CA SER A 2 6.25 10.86 -15.55
C SER A 2 6.61 10.41 -14.12
N ASP A 3 6.27 11.22 -13.12
CA ASP A 3 6.51 11.04 -11.67
C ASP A 3 5.67 9.92 -11.00
N SER A 4 5.41 8.83 -11.73
CA SER A 4 4.63 7.68 -11.26
C SER A 4 5.43 6.40 -11.28
N ASP A 5 6.25 6.21 -10.26
CA ASP A 5 7.06 5.00 -10.10
C ASP A 5 6.25 3.91 -9.38
N THR A 6 5.99 2.82 -10.09
CA THR A 6 5.29 1.65 -9.54
C THR A 6 6.04 0.99 -8.40
N ALA A 7 7.36 1.12 -8.33
CA ALA A 7 8.17 0.63 -7.21
C ALA A 7 7.83 1.35 -5.89
N LEU A 8 7.20 2.52 -5.96
CA LEU A 8 6.73 3.26 -4.79
C LEU A 8 5.35 2.83 -4.29
N VAL A 9 4.70 1.87 -4.95
CA VAL A 9 3.47 1.27 -4.41
C VAL A 9 3.84 0.22 -3.36
N SER A 10 3.39 0.44 -2.14
CA SER A 10 3.64 -0.46 -1.01
C SER A 10 2.79 -1.72 -1.05
N ALA A 11 3.24 -2.74 -0.32
CA ALA A 11 2.56 -4.03 -0.17
C ALA A 11 1.08 -3.92 0.25
N CYS A 12 0.71 -2.88 1.00
CA CYS A 12 -0.65 -2.67 1.52
C CYS A 12 -1.46 -1.58 0.79
N GLY A 13 -1.01 -1.13 -0.39
CA GLY A 13 -1.76 -0.15 -1.19
C GLY A 13 -1.60 1.31 -0.74
N LEU A 14 -0.49 1.66 -0.07
CA LEU A 14 -0.03 3.05 0.06
C LEU A 14 0.94 3.40 -1.07
N TYR A 15 0.98 4.66 -1.49
CA TYR A 15 1.95 5.21 -2.42
C TYR A 15 3.04 6.02 -1.67
N CYS A 16 4.26 5.49 -1.65
CA CYS A 16 5.41 6.07 -0.99
C CYS A 16 5.83 7.42 -1.60
N GLY A 17 5.60 7.65 -2.90
CA GLY A 17 5.96 8.90 -3.58
C GLY A 17 5.38 10.16 -2.93
N ASN A 18 4.21 10.04 -2.29
CA ASN A 18 3.60 11.13 -1.54
C ASN A 18 3.79 11.04 -0.01
N CYS A 19 4.39 9.97 0.49
CA CYS A 19 4.63 9.79 1.92
C CYS A 19 5.66 10.81 2.43
N HIS A 20 5.31 11.59 3.46
CA HIS A 20 6.21 12.61 4.01
C HIS A 20 7.56 12.05 4.47
N LYS A 21 7.57 10.89 5.15
CA LYS A 21 8.81 10.28 5.66
C LYS A 21 9.74 9.83 4.54
N TYR A 22 9.18 9.29 3.44
CA TYR A 22 9.92 8.89 2.25
C TYR A 22 10.54 10.12 1.57
N ARG A 23 9.73 11.16 1.31
CA ARG A 23 10.21 12.41 0.69
C ARG A 23 11.27 13.14 1.52
N LYS A 24 11.27 12.97 2.85
CA LYS A 24 12.30 13.52 3.75
C LYS A 24 13.58 12.66 3.80
N GLY A 25 13.63 11.51 3.14
CA GLY A 25 14.75 10.56 3.22
C GLY A 25 14.86 9.79 4.53
N SER A 26 13.87 9.95 5.43
CA SER A 26 13.85 9.31 6.76
C SER A 26 13.26 7.90 6.75
N CYS A 27 12.76 7.44 5.60
CA CYS A 27 12.21 6.11 5.38
C CYS A 27 12.57 5.67 3.95
N PRO A 28 13.11 4.45 3.75
CA PRO A 28 13.55 3.99 2.42
C PRO A 28 12.39 3.56 1.51
N GLY A 29 11.13 3.62 1.98
CA GLY A 29 9.97 3.13 1.24
C GLY A 29 9.64 1.67 1.58
N CYS A 30 8.47 1.19 1.14
CA CYS A 30 7.99 -0.12 1.61
C CYS A 30 8.86 -1.29 1.12
N ALA A 31 9.39 -1.23 -0.09
CA ALA A 31 10.18 -2.30 -0.69
C ALA A 31 11.51 -2.53 0.06
N GLU A 32 12.17 -1.45 0.48
CA GLU A 32 13.51 -1.47 1.06
C GLU A 32 13.53 -1.35 2.60
N ASN A 33 12.36 -1.32 3.26
CA ASN A 33 12.30 -1.13 4.72
C ASN A 33 12.48 -2.45 5.50
N ASP A 34 13.67 -3.03 5.43
CA ASP A 34 14.03 -4.26 6.16
C ASP A 34 13.90 -4.11 7.68
N LYS A 35 14.12 -2.90 8.19
CA LYS A 35 13.96 -2.55 9.61
C LYS A 35 12.51 -2.71 10.10
N ALA A 36 11.52 -2.70 9.22
CA ALA A 36 10.12 -2.92 9.58
C ALA A 36 9.77 -4.42 9.74
N SER A 37 10.64 -5.25 10.33
CA SER A 37 10.42 -6.70 10.51
C SER A 37 9.09 -7.07 11.18
N TRP A 38 8.52 -6.14 11.96
CA TRP A 38 7.19 -6.25 12.57
C TRP A 38 6.01 -6.21 11.57
N CYS A 39 6.21 -5.71 10.34
CA CYS A 39 5.14 -5.56 9.36
C CYS A 39 4.89 -6.88 8.61
N GLN A 40 3.92 -7.65 9.11
CA GLN A 40 3.54 -8.94 8.55
C GLN A 40 3.06 -8.88 7.09
N ILE A 41 2.45 -7.76 6.67
CA ILE A 41 1.98 -7.59 5.29
C ILE A 41 3.16 -7.56 4.31
N ARG A 42 4.20 -6.76 4.60
CA ARG A 42 5.40 -6.70 3.74
C ARG A 42 6.06 -8.07 3.64
N GLY A 43 6.27 -8.72 4.79
CA GLY A 43 6.87 -10.06 4.83
C GLY A 43 6.06 -11.08 4.01
N CYS A 44 4.73 -11.05 4.14
CA CYS A 44 3.85 -11.97 3.42
C CYS A 44 3.88 -11.75 1.89
N VAL A 45 3.90 -10.49 1.44
CA VAL A 45 3.98 -10.13 0.01
C VAL A 45 5.34 -10.54 -0.56
N ALA A 46 6.44 -10.23 0.14
CA ALA A 46 7.79 -10.58 -0.28
C ALA A 46 8.00 -12.10 -0.35
N GLN A 47 7.59 -12.86 0.67
CA GLN A 47 7.69 -14.33 0.71
C GLN A 47 6.93 -15.01 -0.43
N ARG A 48 5.88 -14.37 -0.94
CA ARG A 48 5.04 -14.91 -2.02
C ARG A 48 5.41 -14.38 -3.40
N GLY A 49 6.43 -13.52 -3.50
CA GLY A 49 6.80 -12.89 -4.78
C GLY A 49 5.70 -12.01 -5.37
N LEU A 50 4.79 -11.49 -4.53
CA LEU A 50 3.73 -10.58 -4.96
C LEU A 50 4.25 -9.13 -4.94
N SER A 51 3.64 -8.24 -5.72
CA SER A 51 3.92 -6.80 -5.63
C SER A 51 3.12 -6.13 -4.51
N THR A 52 1.84 -6.50 -4.37
CA THR A 52 0.96 -6.02 -3.30
C THR A 52 -0.04 -7.09 -2.89
N CYS A 53 -0.79 -6.84 -1.82
CA CYS A 53 -1.92 -7.68 -1.42
C CYS A 53 -3.02 -7.82 -2.49
N SER A 54 -3.07 -6.98 -3.53
CA SER A 54 -4.05 -7.12 -4.62
C SER A 54 -3.83 -8.37 -5.46
N GLY A 55 -2.62 -8.93 -5.46
CA GLY A 55 -2.30 -10.19 -6.14
C GLY A 55 -2.52 -11.43 -5.27
N CYS A 56 -3.00 -11.28 -4.04
CA CYS A 56 -3.26 -12.40 -3.16
C CYS A 56 -4.50 -13.17 -3.64
N GLN A 57 -4.38 -14.49 -3.79
CA GLN A 57 -5.46 -15.37 -4.24
C GLN A 57 -6.12 -16.16 -3.10
N ASP A 58 -5.60 -16.07 -1.87
CA ASP A 58 -6.15 -16.78 -0.71
C ASP A 58 -7.51 -16.25 -0.26
N PHE A 59 -7.84 -15.00 -0.60
CA PHE A 59 -9.06 -14.33 -0.17
C PHE A 59 -9.64 -13.53 -1.33
N GLU A 60 -10.95 -13.55 -1.49
CA GLU A 60 -11.65 -12.66 -2.41
C GLU A 60 -11.67 -11.23 -1.86
N ASP A 61 -11.83 -11.09 -0.53
CA ASP A 61 -11.75 -9.82 0.18
C ASP A 61 -10.56 -9.78 1.14
N VAL A 62 -9.69 -8.78 1.00
CA VAL A 62 -8.52 -8.57 1.88
C VAL A 62 -8.89 -8.35 3.34
N ASP A 63 -10.15 -7.98 3.65
CA ASP A 63 -10.64 -7.87 5.03
C ASP A 63 -10.72 -9.21 5.75
N GLU A 64 -10.79 -10.34 5.02
CA GLU A 64 -10.74 -11.70 5.58
C GLU A 64 -9.31 -12.08 6.01
N CYS A 65 -8.30 -11.39 5.48
CA CYS A 65 -6.91 -11.65 5.81
C CYS A 65 -6.54 -11.05 7.18
N ARG A 66 -6.31 -11.89 8.18
CA ARG A 66 -5.88 -11.46 9.54
C ARG A 66 -4.59 -10.62 9.56
N LYS A 67 -3.68 -10.82 8.60
CA LYS A 67 -2.44 -10.04 8.48
C LYS A 67 -2.72 -8.61 8.02
N PHE A 68 -3.73 -8.43 7.18
CA PHE A 68 -4.15 -7.13 6.66
C PHE A 68 -5.11 -6.42 7.64
N ASN A 69 -6.12 -7.14 8.11
CA ASN A 69 -7.14 -6.69 9.03
C ASN A 69 -6.77 -6.97 10.50
N ASN A 70 -5.64 -6.39 10.95
CA ASN A 70 -5.28 -6.41 12.36
C ASN A 70 -5.83 -5.18 13.12
N PHE A 71 -5.99 -5.29 14.44
CA PHE A 71 -6.63 -4.27 15.29
C PHE A 71 -6.00 -2.87 15.16
N VAL A 72 -4.66 -2.82 15.01
CA VAL A 72 -3.88 -1.58 14.84
C VAL A 72 -4.16 -0.91 13.48
N SER A 73 -4.30 -1.73 12.43
CA SER A 73 -4.68 -1.35 11.08
C SER A 73 -6.07 -0.67 11.02
N ARG A 74 -7.02 -1.09 11.85
CA ARG A 74 -8.36 -0.48 11.97
C ARG A 74 -8.35 0.88 12.66
N LEU A 75 -7.58 1.02 13.76
CA LEU A 75 -7.49 2.27 14.53
C LEU A 75 -6.85 3.41 13.71
N PHE A 76 -5.74 3.13 13.01
CA PHE A 76 -5.08 4.13 12.17
C PHE A 76 -5.87 4.47 10.89
N SER A 77 -6.64 3.52 10.34
CA SER A 77 -7.50 3.82 9.19
C SER A 77 -8.62 4.82 9.54
N PHE A 78 -9.10 4.80 10.79
CA PHE A 78 -10.09 5.75 11.30
C PHE A 78 -9.49 7.15 11.50
N ILE A 79 -8.30 7.24 12.11
CA ILE A 79 -7.62 8.52 12.37
C ILE A 79 -7.13 9.19 11.08
N PHE A 80 -6.58 8.42 10.13
CA PHE A 80 -6.01 8.96 8.89
C PHE A 80 -6.98 8.93 7.69
N ARG A 81 -8.26 8.58 7.93
CA ARG A 81 -9.32 8.37 6.92
C ARG A 81 -8.82 7.56 5.71
N SER A 82 -7.98 6.56 5.95
CA SER A 82 -7.29 5.82 4.91
C SER A 82 -8.10 4.61 4.48
N ASP A 83 -8.20 4.41 3.17
CA ASP A 83 -8.87 3.28 2.55
C ASP A 83 -7.90 2.44 1.74
N ARG A 84 -7.11 1.63 2.46
CA ARG A 84 -6.16 0.69 1.86
C ARG A 84 -6.87 -0.40 1.06
N LYS A 85 -8.06 -0.82 1.49
CA LYS A 85 -8.87 -1.80 0.77
C LYS A 85 -9.28 -1.27 -0.60
N ALA A 86 -9.85 -0.05 -0.65
CA ALA A 86 -10.18 0.59 -1.92
C ALA A 86 -8.94 0.76 -2.82
N SER A 87 -7.78 1.07 -2.22
CA SER A 87 -6.53 1.18 -2.97
C SER A 87 -6.10 -0.17 -3.58
N LEU A 88 -6.16 -1.26 -2.82
CA LEU A 88 -5.85 -2.61 -3.32
C LEU A 88 -6.86 -3.08 -4.38
N LYS A 89 -8.14 -2.78 -4.20
CA LYS A 89 -9.18 -3.04 -5.20
C LYS A 89 -8.88 -2.32 -6.51
N MET A 90 -8.57 -1.02 -6.44
CA MET A 90 -8.18 -0.23 -7.61
C MET A 90 -6.91 -0.81 -8.27
N ILE A 91 -5.89 -1.19 -7.51
CA ILE A 91 -4.69 -1.83 -8.08
C ILE A 91 -5.05 -3.12 -8.81
N GLY A 92 -5.98 -3.93 -8.30
CA GLY A 92 -6.48 -5.12 -8.98
C GLY A 92 -7.25 -4.81 -10.28
N GLU A 93 -7.98 -3.70 -10.32
CA GLU A 93 -8.81 -3.29 -11.47
C GLU A 93 -8.00 -2.60 -12.58
N VAL A 94 -7.11 -1.67 -12.23
CA VAL A 94 -6.40 -0.80 -13.21
C VAL A 94 -4.90 -1.09 -13.31
N GLY A 95 -4.37 -1.94 -12.44
CA GLY A 95 -2.94 -2.25 -12.37
C GLY A 95 -2.11 -1.18 -11.63
N LEU A 96 -0.87 -1.55 -11.32
CA LEU A 96 0.07 -0.69 -10.60
C LEU A 96 0.40 0.63 -11.32
N PRO A 97 0.66 0.67 -12.66
CA PRO A 97 1.04 1.91 -13.33
C PRO A 97 -0.03 2.99 -13.22
N GLU A 98 -1.29 2.62 -13.48
CA GLU A 98 -2.40 3.57 -13.46
C GLU A 98 -2.73 4.01 -12.03
N TYR A 99 -2.65 3.10 -11.06
CA TYR A 99 -2.78 3.46 -9.65
C TYR A 99 -1.68 4.44 -9.22
N ALA A 100 -0.41 4.18 -9.55
CA ALA A 100 0.72 5.05 -9.20
C ALA A 100 0.57 6.44 -9.85
N ARG A 101 0.14 6.49 -11.13
CA ARG A 101 -0.16 7.73 -11.85
C ARG A 101 -1.21 8.56 -11.14
N LYS A 102 -2.36 7.95 -10.83
CA LYS A 102 -3.44 8.61 -10.09
C LYS A 102 -2.97 9.13 -8.73
N MET A 103 -2.23 8.31 -7.98
CA MET A 103 -1.73 8.71 -6.66
C MET A 103 -0.76 9.88 -6.74
N ALA A 104 0.16 9.88 -7.70
CA ALA A 104 1.06 11.00 -7.96
C ALA A 104 0.30 12.28 -8.31
N GLU A 105 -0.62 12.23 -9.28
CA GLU A 105 -1.40 13.37 -9.78
C GLU A 105 -2.28 13.99 -8.69
N GLU A 106 -2.99 13.15 -7.93
CA GLU A 106 -3.89 13.60 -6.86
C GLU A 106 -3.17 13.88 -5.54
N LYS A 107 -1.83 13.70 -5.50
CA LYS A 107 -1.00 13.89 -4.31
C LYS A 107 -1.48 13.06 -3.11
N LEU A 108 -2.01 11.87 -3.39
CA LEU A 108 -2.52 10.95 -2.39
C LEU A 108 -1.45 9.92 -1.98
N VAL A 109 -1.43 9.60 -0.69
CA VAL A 109 -0.68 8.44 -0.17
C VAL A 109 -1.54 7.18 -0.22
N VAL A 110 -2.86 7.32 -0.18
CA VAL A 110 -3.85 6.25 -0.14
C VAL A 110 -5.20 6.86 -0.48
N LEU A 111 -6.10 6.07 -1.08
CA LEU A 111 -7.49 6.50 -1.23
C LEU A 111 -8.09 6.84 0.14
N LYS A 112 -8.97 7.84 0.15
CA LYS A 112 -9.63 8.32 1.37
C LYS A 112 -11.00 7.69 1.51
N ARG A 113 -11.37 7.34 2.75
CA ARG A 113 -12.76 6.98 3.09
C ARG A 113 -13.63 8.22 2.89
N ARG A 114 -14.69 8.09 2.09
CA ARG A 114 -15.72 9.13 1.93
C ARG A 114 -16.48 9.30 3.24
#